data_AF-A0A968DNP1-F1
#
_entry.id   AF-A0A968DNP1-F1
#
_cell.length_a   1.000
_cell.length_b   1.000
_cell.length_c   1.000
_cell.angle_alpha   90.00
_cell.angle_beta   90.00
_cell.angle_gamma   90.00
#
_symmetry.space_group_name_H-M   'P 1'
#
loop_
_entity.id
_entity.type
_entity.pdbx_description
1 polymer ?
#
loop_
_entity_poly.entity_id
_entity_poly.type
_entity_poly.pdbx_seq_one_letter_code
_entity_poly.pdbx_strand_id
1 'polypeptide(L)'
;TVHEAMDYFKDKHGEDDLTVISIGPAGENLVKFACWINEDDRASGRGGTGCVGGSKNLKAVVIKAEKKITKADDRDAWKPVHKRALETIMAEENITSPRKGGLSVYGTNVLMNITNSIGALPTNNSMLTSFGDDAEFISGEWVKENILVNDPTCHACPVACKKEVEITDGPFKGLHMESVEYEPSWSVG
;
A
#
# COMPACT_ATOMS: atom_id res chain seq x y z
N THR A 1 -1.35 -14.52 12.41
CA THR A 1 -1.71 -13.39 11.54
C THR A 1 -0.99 -13.54 10.20
N VAL A 2 -1.04 -12.54 9.32
CA VAL A 2 -0.17 -12.53 8.13
C VAL A 2 1.28 -12.33 8.56
N HIS A 3 1.58 -11.37 9.44
CA HIS A 3 2.94 -11.11 9.95
C HIS A 3 3.58 -12.34 10.58
N GLU A 4 2.88 -13.07 11.46
CA GLU A 4 3.39 -14.32 12.04
C GLU A 4 3.70 -15.39 10.97
N ALA A 5 2.93 -15.43 9.88
CA ALA A 5 3.21 -16.35 8.78
C ALA A 5 4.46 -15.92 8.01
N MET A 6 4.68 -14.61 7.81
CA MET A 6 5.88 -14.07 7.20
C MET A 6 7.12 -14.42 8.03
N ASP A 7 7.07 -14.19 9.34
CA ASP A 7 8.17 -14.48 10.27
C ASP A 7 8.54 -15.97 10.24
N TYR A 8 7.54 -16.85 10.25
CA TYR A 8 7.76 -18.29 10.11
C TYR A 8 8.52 -18.66 8.83
N PHE A 9 8.14 -18.09 7.68
CA PHE A 9 8.80 -18.41 6.41
C PHE A 9 10.18 -17.77 6.28
N LYS A 10 10.38 -16.58 6.86
CA LYS A 10 11.69 -15.94 6.98
C LYS A 10 12.66 -16.78 7.82
N ASP A 11 12.24 -17.23 8.99
CA ASP A 11 13.03 -18.10 9.86
C ASP A 11 13.38 -19.43 9.17
N LYS A 12 12.43 -19.99 8.42
CA LYS A 12 12.59 -21.29 7.77
C LYS A 12 13.50 -21.25 6.54
N HIS A 13 13.43 -20.19 5.75
CA HIS A 13 14.08 -20.11 4.43
C HIS A 13 15.21 -19.08 4.35
N GLY A 14 15.37 -18.23 5.37
CA GLY A 14 16.25 -17.07 5.37
C GLY A 14 15.64 -15.90 4.60
N GLU A 15 15.92 -14.67 5.06
CA GLU A 15 15.29 -13.44 4.58
C GLU A 15 15.75 -13.00 3.18
N ASP A 16 17.00 -13.31 2.82
CA ASP A 16 17.56 -12.88 1.54
C ASP A 16 16.82 -13.49 0.35
N ASP A 17 16.47 -12.61 -0.60
CA ASP A 17 15.82 -12.95 -1.87
C ASP A 17 14.51 -13.76 -1.69
N LEU A 18 13.81 -13.52 -0.56
CA LEU A 18 12.55 -14.15 -0.22
C LEU A 18 11.37 -13.19 -0.46
N THR A 19 10.29 -13.71 -1.04
CA THR A 19 9.00 -13.04 -1.12
C THR A 19 7.90 -14.04 -0.79
N VAL A 20 6.94 -13.61 0.02
CA VAL A 20 5.89 -14.40 0.62
C VAL A 20 4.60 -13.61 0.49
N ILE A 21 3.56 -14.27 0.01
CA ILE A 21 2.21 -13.74 0.04
C ILE A 21 1.32 -14.75 0.76
N SER A 22 0.57 -14.30 1.76
CA SER A 22 -0.21 -15.17 2.65
C SER A 22 -1.63 -14.65 2.82
N ILE A 23 -2.55 -15.58 3.10
CA ILE A 23 -3.85 -15.24 3.67
C ILE A 23 -3.74 -15.12 5.19
N GLY A 24 -4.59 -14.30 5.80
CA GLY A 24 -4.80 -14.26 7.24
C GLY A 24 -5.96 -15.14 7.71
N PRO A 25 -6.34 -15.05 8.99
CA PRO A 25 -7.50 -15.78 9.55
C PRO A 25 -8.81 -15.53 8.80
N ALA A 26 -8.99 -14.35 8.19
CA ALA A 26 -10.15 -14.08 7.35
C ALA A 26 -10.23 -15.02 6.14
N GLY A 27 -9.10 -15.33 5.50
CA GLY A 27 -9.05 -16.28 4.40
C GLY A 27 -9.30 -17.70 4.87
N GLU A 28 -8.66 -18.11 5.97
CA GLU A 28 -8.85 -19.43 6.60
C GLU A 28 -10.32 -19.69 6.98
N ASN A 29 -11.01 -18.66 7.47
CA ASN A 29 -12.43 -18.71 7.83
C ASN A 29 -13.38 -18.35 6.68
N LEU A 30 -12.90 -18.34 5.44
CA LEU A 30 -13.70 -18.16 4.22
C LEU A 30 -14.51 -16.85 4.18
N VAL A 31 -14.03 -15.77 4.81
CA VAL A 31 -14.66 -14.45 4.71
C VAL A 31 -14.67 -14.02 3.24
N LYS A 32 -15.86 -13.69 2.70
CA LYS A 32 -16.06 -13.48 1.25
C LYS A 32 -15.21 -12.37 0.64
N PHE A 33 -14.74 -11.43 1.44
CA PHE A 33 -13.87 -10.32 1.04
C PHE A 33 -12.44 -10.47 1.56
N ALA A 34 -12.04 -11.66 2.03
CA ALA A 34 -10.67 -11.93 2.43
C ALA A 34 -9.70 -11.77 1.25
N CYS A 35 -8.52 -11.24 1.55
CA CYS A 35 -7.47 -10.89 0.60
C CYS A 35 -6.17 -11.67 0.87
N TRP A 36 -5.21 -11.46 -0.02
CA TRP A 36 -3.82 -11.86 0.16
C TRP A 36 -2.98 -10.65 0.51
N ILE A 37 -2.08 -10.80 1.47
CA ILE A 37 -1.15 -9.76 1.93
C ILE A 37 0.26 -10.30 1.77
N ASN A 38 1.15 -9.50 1.18
CA ASN A 38 2.58 -9.80 1.11
C ASN A 38 3.36 -8.97 2.15
N GLU A 39 4.69 -9.00 2.10
CA GLU A 39 5.52 -8.17 2.96
C GLU A 39 5.13 -6.69 2.88
N ASP A 40 5.42 -5.96 3.96
CA ASP A 40 5.15 -4.53 4.01
C ASP A 40 3.64 -4.19 3.87
N ASP A 41 2.73 -5.07 4.30
CA ASP A 41 1.28 -4.81 4.26
C ASP A 41 0.65 -4.58 2.86
N ARG A 42 1.30 -5.00 1.75
CA ARG A 42 0.70 -4.78 0.42
C ARG A 42 -0.39 -5.80 0.13
N ALA A 43 -1.55 -5.29 -0.27
CA ALA A 43 -2.75 -6.09 -0.41
C ALA A 43 -3.13 -6.38 -1.88
N SER A 44 -3.34 -7.66 -2.19
CA SER A 44 -4.23 -8.06 -3.29
C SER A 44 -5.67 -8.10 -2.75
N GLY A 45 -6.23 -6.91 -2.57
CA GLY A 45 -7.28 -6.63 -1.58
C GLY A 45 -8.72 -7.07 -1.90
N ARG A 46 -9.16 -7.01 -3.17
CA ARG A 46 -10.59 -7.14 -3.52
C ARG A 46 -10.88 -8.42 -4.30
N GLY A 47 -12.15 -8.81 -4.33
CA GLY A 47 -12.64 -9.96 -5.11
C GLY A 47 -12.64 -11.30 -4.37
N GLY A 48 -12.28 -11.33 -3.08
CA GLY A 48 -12.40 -12.54 -2.27
C GLY A 48 -11.38 -13.62 -2.62
N THR A 49 -10.26 -13.26 -3.27
CA THR A 49 -9.24 -14.23 -3.67
C THR A 49 -8.58 -14.90 -2.47
N GLY A 50 -8.54 -14.26 -1.29
CA GLY A 50 -8.08 -14.88 -0.05
C GLY A 50 -9.03 -15.95 0.49
N CYS A 51 -10.35 -15.78 0.30
CA CYS A 51 -11.36 -16.81 0.60
C CYS A 51 -11.13 -18.05 -0.28
N VAL A 52 -10.83 -17.84 -1.56
CA VAL A 52 -10.48 -18.94 -2.47
C VAL A 52 -9.21 -19.66 -2.00
N GLY A 53 -8.19 -18.93 -1.53
CA GLY A 53 -7.00 -19.50 -0.91
C GLY A 53 -7.32 -20.41 0.27
N GLY A 54 -8.11 -19.92 1.22
CA GLY A 54 -8.57 -20.69 2.38
C GLY A 54 -9.38 -21.92 1.99
N SER A 55 -10.26 -21.82 0.99
CA SER A 55 -11.07 -22.95 0.50
C SER A 55 -10.23 -24.09 -0.07
N LYS A 56 -8.98 -23.81 -0.43
CA LYS A 56 -8.00 -24.77 -0.96
C LYS A 56 -6.97 -25.21 0.09
N ASN A 57 -7.13 -24.81 1.35
CA ASN A 57 -6.12 -25.00 2.40
C ASN A 57 -4.74 -24.46 2.02
N LEU A 58 -4.69 -23.38 1.22
CA LEU A 58 -3.45 -22.74 0.79
C LEU A 58 -3.16 -21.53 1.67
N LYS A 59 -2.21 -21.68 2.62
CA LYS A 59 -1.84 -20.60 3.55
C LYS A 59 -1.03 -19.49 2.88
N ALA A 60 -0.01 -19.86 2.11
CA ALA A 60 0.92 -18.91 1.52
C ALA A 60 1.54 -19.45 0.23
N VAL A 61 2.06 -18.53 -0.58
CA VAL A 61 2.98 -18.81 -1.69
C VAL A 61 4.32 -18.16 -1.35
N VAL A 62 5.38 -18.95 -1.37
CA VAL A 62 6.74 -18.52 -1.02
C VAL A 62 7.62 -18.66 -2.26
N ILE A 63 8.31 -17.58 -2.62
CA ILE A 63 9.24 -17.52 -3.74
C ILE A 63 10.60 -17.11 -3.17
N LYS A 64 11.61 -17.97 -3.34
CA LYS A 64 13.00 -17.65 -3.07
C LYS A 64 13.81 -17.75 -4.34
N ALA A 65 14.33 -16.63 -4.82
CA ALA A 65 15.04 -16.58 -6.09
C ALA A 65 15.99 -15.39 -6.15
N GLU A 66 17.23 -15.63 -6.60
CA GLU A 66 18.21 -14.58 -6.82
C GLU A 66 17.63 -13.47 -7.70
N LYS A 67 17.80 -12.22 -7.26
CA LYS A 67 17.35 -11.04 -8.00
C LYS A 67 18.08 -10.90 -9.33
N LYS A 68 17.45 -11.37 -10.42
CA LYS A 68 17.96 -11.22 -11.78
C LYS A 68 17.16 -10.20 -12.56
N ILE A 69 17.77 -9.07 -12.90
CA ILE A 69 17.15 -8.06 -13.77
C ILE A 69 17.14 -8.57 -15.21
N THR A 70 15.94 -8.83 -15.74
CA THR A 70 15.75 -9.17 -17.15
C THR A 70 16.13 -7.99 -18.02
N LYS A 71 16.96 -8.22 -19.03
CA LYS A 71 17.30 -7.21 -20.04
C LYS A 71 16.28 -7.28 -21.16
N ALA A 72 15.82 -6.13 -21.64
CA ALA A 72 15.04 -6.06 -22.87
C ALA A 72 15.85 -6.60 -24.04
N ASP A 73 15.20 -7.39 -24.91
CA ASP A 73 15.81 -8.01 -26.09
C ASP A 73 16.34 -6.94 -27.06
N ASP A 74 15.51 -5.93 -27.36
CA ASP A 74 15.92 -4.73 -28.10
C ASP A 74 16.22 -3.59 -27.12
N ARG A 75 17.50 -3.47 -26.75
CA ARG A 75 17.97 -2.43 -25.84
C ARG A 75 17.88 -1.02 -26.43
N ASP A 76 17.98 -0.87 -27.74
CA ASP A 76 18.02 0.44 -28.37
C ASP A 76 16.62 1.00 -28.59
N ALA A 77 15.62 0.14 -28.81
CA ALA A 77 14.21 0.52 -28.72
C ALA A 77 13.76 0.76 -27.27
N TRP A 78 14.25 -0.02 -26.30
CA TRP A 78 13.84 0.11 -24.89
C TRP A 78 14.32 1.42 -24.24
N LYS A 79 15.59 1.79 -24.44
CA LYS A 79 16.21 2.99 -23.82
C LYS A 79 15.37 4.28 -23.97
N PRO A 80 14.94 4.70 -25.17
CA PRO A 80 14.19 5.95 -25.32
C PRO A 80 12.80 5.88 -24.68
N VAL A 81 12.14 4.72 -24.68
CA VAL A 81 10.83 4.54 -24.04
C VAL A 81 10.96 4.58 -22.52
N HIS A 82 11.92 3.86 -21.97
CA HIS A 82 12.21 3.88 -20.53
C HIS A 82 12.59 5.28 -20.04
N LYS A 83 13.46 5.97 -20.79
CA LYS A 83 13.84 7.36 -20.50
C LYS A 83 12.60 8.27 -20.46
N ARG A 84 11.76 8.21 -21.51
CA ARG A 84 10.53 9.01 -21.57
C ARG A 84 9.59 8.71 -20.40
N ALA A 85 9.38 7.44 -20.07
CA ALA A 85 8.52 7.04 -18.95
C ALA A 85 9.03 7.59 -17.61
N LEU A 86 10.34 7.49 -17.36
CA LEU A 86 10.95 8.06 -16.16
C LEU A 86 10.85 9.59 -16.14
N GLU A 87 11.12 10.26 -17.26
CA GLU A 87 10.99 11.72 -17.37
C GLU A 87 9.54 12.15 -17.08
N THR A 88 8.54 11.45 -17.59
CA THR A 88 7.13 11.72 -17.28
C THR A 88 6.84 11.54 -15.79
N ILE A 89 7.31 10.44 -15.18
CA ILE A 89 7.08 10.21 -13.74
C ILE A 89 7.75 11.31 -12.90
N MET A 90 8.95 11.75 -13.30
CA MET A 90 9.78 12.71 -12.56
C MET A 90 9.39 14.18 -12.77
N ALA A 91 8.66 14.51 -13.83
CA ALA A 91 8.24 15.88 -14.14
C ALA A 91 7.49 16.52 -12.96
N GLU A 92 7.87 17.74 -12.59
CA GLU A 92 7.43 18.39 -11.34
C GLU A 92 5.93 18.69 -11.32
N GLU A 93 5.35 18.94 -12.49
CA GLU A 93 3.92 19.18 -12.68
C GLU A 93 3.05 17.93 -12.40
N ASN A 94 3.65 16.74 -12.37
CA ASN A 94 2.92 15.49 -12.17
C ASN A 94 2.83 15.12 -10.69
N ILE A 95 1.67 14.61 -10.29
CA ILE A 95 1.40 14.14 -8.93
C ILE A 95 2.34 12.99 -8.49
N THR A 96 2.95 12.31 -9.45
CA THR A 96 3.92 11.22 -9.25
C THR A 96 5.35 11.69 -9.02
N SER A 97 5.64 13.00 -9.13
CA SER A 97 7.00 13.52 -9.04
C SER A 97 7.66 13.12 -7.72
N PRO A 98 8.83 12.47 -7.72
CA PRO A 98 9.50 12.04 -6.51
C PRO A 98 9.78 13.23 -5.57
N ARG A 99 9.40 13.09 -4.29
CA ARG A 99 9.55 14.07 -3.20
C ARG A 99 8.79 15.39 -3.37
N LYS A 100 8.09 15.60 -4.48
CA LYS A 100 7.42 16.87 -4.82
C LYS A 100 5.93 16.69 -5.12
N GLY A 101 5.58 15.65 -5.86
CA GLY A 101 4.21 15.36 -6.25
C GLY A 101 3.38 14.86 -5.07
N GLY A 102 2.08 15.14 -5.10
CA GLY A 102 1.15 14.83 -4.00
C GLY A 102 1.20 13.38 -3.53
N LEU A 103 1.36 12.41 -4.43
CA LEU A 103 1.50 11.00 -4.06
C LEU A 103 2.76 10.76 -3.25
N SER A 104 3.88 11.34 -3.67
CA SER A 104 5.16 11.17 -2.97
C SER A 104 5.15 11.87 -1.61
N VAL A 105 4.48 13.02 -1.51
CA VAL A 105 4.48 13.84 -0.29
C VAL A 105 3.48 13.33 0.75
N TYR A 106 2.25 13.01 0.33
CA TYR A 106 1.10 12.75 1.22
C TYR A 106 0.51 11.34 1.04
N GLY A 107 1.05 10.54 0.12
CA GLY A 107 0.49 9.24 -0.21
C GLY A 107 -0.80 9.38 -1.00
N THR A 108 -1.55 8.28 -1.11
CA THR A 108 -2.87 8.35 -1.75
C THR A 108 -3.86 9.17 -0.93
N ASN A 109 -3.66 9.31 0.38
CA ASN A 109 -4.46 10.17 1.27
C ASN A 109 -4.45 11.66 0.89
N VAL A 110 -3.60 12.11 -0.05
CA VAL A 110 -3.73 13.42 -0.71
C VAL A 110 -5.14 13.67 -1.25
N LEU A 111 -5.87 12.59 -1.59
CA LEU A 111 -7.24 12.66 -2.09
C LEU A 111 -8.27 13.00 -1.00
N MET A 112 -7.95 12.87 0.29
CA MET A 112 -8.92 13.00 1.36
C MET A 112 -9.55 14.40 1.39
N ASN A 113 -8.71 15.43 1.56
CA ASN A 113 -9.16 16.82 1.58
C ASN A 113 -9.72 17.28 0.22
N ILE A 114 -9.15 16.79 -0.89
CA ILE A 114 -9.64 17.09 -2.25
C ILE A 114 -11.07 16.57 -2.42
N THR A 115 -11.31 15.29 -2.13
CA THR A 115 -12.62 14.65 -2.28
C THR A 115 -13.63 15.21 -1.29
N ASN A 116 -13.21 15.55 -0.07
CA ASN A 116 -14.06 16.23 0.89
C ASN A 116 -14.54 17.59 0.39
N SER A 117 -13.62 18.41 -0.13
CA SER A 117 -13.89 19.80 -0.56
C SER A 117 -14.80 19.89 -1.78
N ILE A 118 -14.68 18.93 -2.71
CA ILE A 118 -15.52 18.90 -3.92
C ILE A 118 -16.85 18.15 -3.71
N GLY A 119 -17.12 17.68 -2.48
CA GLY A 119 -18.34 16.93 -2.17
C GLY A 119 -18.37 15.55 -2.83
N ALA A 120 -17.24 14.83 -2.79
CA ALA A 120 -17.06 13.50 -3.36
C ALA A 120 -16.47 12.48 -2.36
N LEU A 121 -16.47 12.79 -1.05
CA LEU A 121 -16.03 11.88 0.01
C LEU A 121 -17.25 11.17 0.61
N PRO A 122 -17.48 9.87 0.34
CA PRO A 122 -18.69 9.20 0.81
C PRO A 122 -18.66 9.00 2.33
N THR A 123 -19.58 9.64 3.05
CA THR A 123 -19.60 9.64 4.52
C THR A 123 -20.88 9.01 5.04
N ASN A 124 -20.78 8.25 6.15
CA ASN A 124 -21.89 7.55 6.79
C ASN A 124 -22.65 6.66 5.79
N ASN A 125 -21.96 5.67 5.22
CA ASN A 125 -22.53 4.79 4.18
C ASN A 125 -23.09 5.59 2.99
N SER A 126 -22.34 6.59 2.53
CA SER A 126 -22.68 7.47 1.40
C SER A 126 -23.99 8.27 1.57
N MET A 127 -24.51 8.42 2.80
CA MET A 127 -25.63 9.32 3.07
C MET A 127 -25.23 10.79 2.92
N LEU A 128 -23.94 11.08 3.09
CA LEU A 128 -23.33 12.39 2.91
C LEU A 128 -22.18 12.26 1.90
N THR A 129 -21.80 13.41 1.33
CA THR A 129 -20.74 13.50 0.32
C THR A 129 -19.51 14.26 0.82
N SER A 130 -19.46 14.54 2.12
CA SER A 130 -18.36 15.20 2.81
C SER A 130 -18.33 14.72 4.26
N PHE A 131 -17.13 14.64 4.84
CA PHE A 131 -16.92 14.38 6.27
C PHE A 131 -16.68 15.68 7.06
N GLY A 132 -16.88 16.85 6.44
CA GLY A 132 -16.68 18.15 7.08
C GLY A 132 -15.24 18.34 7.56
N ASP A 133 -15.08 18.99 8.71
CA ASP A 133 -13.78 19.28 9.31
C ASP A 133 -13.05 18.00 9.76
N ASP A 134 -13.79 16.90 10.00
CA ASP A 134 -13.21 15.64 10.48
C ASP A 134 -12.35 14.93 9.42
N ALA A 135 -12.54 15.25 8.13
CA ALA A 135 -11.71 14.71 7.04
C ALA A 135 -10.22 15.03 7.20
N GLU A 136 -9.88 16.14 7.88
CA GLU A 136 -8.50 16.54 8.10
C GLU A 136 -7.75 15.50 8.95
N PHE A 137 -8.39 14.90 9.95
CA PHE A 137 -7.73 13.95 10.86
C PHE A 137 -7.32 12.63 10.20
N ILE A 138 -7.82 12.37 8.99
CA ILE A 138 -7.49 11.20 8.18
C ILE A 138 -6.85 11.60 6.84
N SER A 139 -6.46 12.88 6.70
CA SER A 139 -5.82 13.43 5.50
C SER A 139 -4.37 12.98 5.37
N GLY A 140 -3.82 13.11 4.15
CA GLY A 140 -2.41 12.82 3.93
C GLY A 140 -1.51 13.85 4.59
N GLU A 141 -1.98 15.08 4.71
CA GLU A 141 -1.35 16.20 5.43
C GLU A 141 -1.21 15.87 6.91
N TRP A 142 -2.31 15.47 7.56
CA TRP A 142 -2.30 15.10 8.98
C TRP A 142 -1.44 13.88 9.24
N VAL A 143 -1.54 12.84 8.41
CA VAL A 143 -0.69 11.64 8.51
C VAL A 143 0.78 12.02 8.47
N LYS A 144 1.18 12.85 7.51
CA LYS A 144 2.55 13.32 7.34
C LYS A 144 3.06 14.11 8.56
N GLU A 145 2.23 14.96 9.14
CA GLU A 145 2.62 15.84 10.25
C GLU A 145 2.66 15.12 11.60
N ASN A 146 1.85 14.08 11.81
CA ASN A 146 1.60 13.54 13.14
C ASN A 146 2.12 12.11 13.36
N ILE A 147 2.04 11.23 12.35
CA ILE A 147 2.29 9.78 12.55
C ILE A 147 3.23 9.15 11.52
N LEU A 148 3.66 9.88 10.50
CA LEU A 148 4.60 9.38 9.50
C LEU A 148 5.98 9.12 10.11
N VAL A 149 6.51 7.93 9.90
CA VAL A 149 7.87 7.56 10.29
C VAL A 149 8.81 7.41 9.10
N ASN A 150 8.29 7.00 7.93
CA ASN A 150 9.12 6.74 6.75
C ASN A 150 8.31 6.71 5.44
N ASP A 151 9.03 6.77 4.32
CA ASP A 151 8.49 6.75 2.95
C ASP A 151 9.02 5.55 2.13
N PRO A 152 8.62 4.31 2.46
CA PRO A 152 9.08 3.13 1.73
C PRO A 152 8.58 3.12 0.28
N THR A 153 9.19 2.26 -0.54
CA THR A 153 8.87 2.18 -1.98
C THR A 153 8.44 0.79 -2.39
N CYS A 154 7.63 0.70 -3.43
CA CYS A 154 7.52 -0.53 -4.21
C CYS A 154 8.85 -0.80 -4.93
N HIS A 155 9.07 -2.05 -5.31
CA HIS A 155 10.24 -2.43 -6.09
C HIS A 155 10.46 -1.50 -7.30
N ALA A 156 11.64 -0.87 -7.35
CA ALA A 156 12.08 0.03 -8.42
C ALA A 156 11.19 1.27 -8.68
N CYS A 157 10.25 1.58 -7.79
CA CYS A 157 9.35 2.72 -7.97
C CYS A 157 9.99 4.01 -7.46
N PRO A 158 10.14 5.05 -8.31
CA PRO A 158 10.70 6.33 -7.87
C PRO A 158 9.69 7.21 -7.14
N VAL A 159 8.38 6.90 -7.18
CA VAL A 159 7.31 7.78 -6.66
C VAL A 159 7.28 7.83 -5.14
N ALA A 160 7.55 6.70 -4.45
CA ALA A 160 7.46 6.59 -2.99
C ALA A 160 6.10 7.04 -2.43
N CYS A 161 5.00 6.51 -2.97
CA CYS A 161 3.65 6.88 -2.50
C CYS A 161 3.27 6.28 -1.15
N LYS A 162 4.05 5.33 -0.64
CA LYS A 162 3.73 4.59 0.56
C LYS A 162 4.06 5.40 1.80
N LYS A 163 3.22 5.27 2.83
CA LYS A 163 3.41 5.93 4.12
C LYS A 163 3.51 4.88 5.20
N GLU A 164 4.68 4.77 5.81
CA GLU A 164 4.89 3.98 7.00
C GLU A 164 4.60 4.85 8.21
N VAL A 165 3.76 4.37 9.12
CA VAL A 165 3.28 5.15 10.25
C VAL A 165 3.43 4.40 11.56
N GLU A 166 3.58 5.16 12.64
CA GLU A 166 3.56 4.65 14.01
C GLU A 166 2.61 5.48 14.86
N ILE A 167 1.71 4.80 15.59
CA ILE A 167 0.85 5.44 16.57
C ILE A 167 1.63 5.61 17.89
N THR A 168 1.84 6.85 18.32
CA THR A 168 2.71 7.18 19.46
C THR A 168 1.97 7.35 20.79
N ASP A 169 0.64 7.48 20.77
CA ASP A 169 -0.21 7.66 21.94
C ASP A 169 -1.53 6.85 21.89
N GLY A 170 -2.33 6.95 22.94
CA GLY A 170 -3.66 6.35 22.98
C GLY A 170 -3.69 4.81 23.07
N PRO A 171 -4.86 4.20 22.84
CA PRO A 171 -5.07 2.75 23.01
C PRO A 171 -4.33 1.89 21.98
N PHE A 172 -3.90 2.47 20.87
CA PHE A 172 -3.17 1.79 19.80
C PHE A 172 -1.68 2.14 19.78
N LYS A 173 -1.16 2.72 20.86
CA LYS A 173 0.27 3.07 20.98
C LYS A 173 1.17 1.87 20.65
N GLY A 174 2.16 2.11 19.78
CA GLY A 174 3.09 1.11 19.27
C GLY A 174 2.59 0.32 18.07
N LEU A 175 1.38 0.63 17.57
CA LEU A 175 0.94 0.13 16.27
C LEU A 175 1.82 0.75 15.19
N HIS A 176 2.52 -0.10 14.47
CA HIS A 176 3.35 0.25 13.33
C HIS A 176 2.81 -0.48 12.11
N MET A 177 2.58 0.24 11.02
CA MET A 177 2.07 -0.32 9.78
C MET A 177 2.56 0.45 8.57
N GLU A 178 2.63 -0.22 7.44
CA GLU A 178 2.83 0.43 6.16
C GLU A 178 1.48 0.64 5.44
N SER A 179 1.44 1.62 4.54
CA SER A 179 0.30 1.88 3.66
C SER A 179 -0.96 2.37 4.37
N VAL A 180 -0.90 3.56 4.98
CA VAL A 180 -2.11 4.37 5.16
C VAL A 180 -2.52 4.91 3.79
N GLU A 181 -3.47 4.21 3.16
CA GLU A 181 -3.97 4.54 1.83
C GLU A 181 -5.39 5.15 1.90
N TYR A 182 -5.75 5.92 0.87
CA TYR A 182 -7.01 6.67 0.82
C TYR A 182 -8.22 5.77 0.98
N GLU A 183 -8.27 4.65 0.26
CA GLU A 183 -9.43 3.78 0.27
C GLU A 183 -9.69 3.11 1.63
N PRO A 184 -8.68 2.47 2.28
CA PRO A 184 -8.81 2.02 3.66
C PRO A 184 -9.24 3.14 4.61
N SER A 185 -8.56 4.29 4.61
CA SER A 185 -8.86 5.40 5.53
C SER A 185 -10.31 5.86 5.42
N TRP A 186 -10.78 6.19 4.22
CA TRP A 186 -12.17 6.64 4.03
C TRP A 186 -13.19 5.55 4.40
N SER A 187 -12.90 4.28 4.09
CA SER A 187 -13.87 3.19 4.27
C SER A 187 -14.12 2.81 5.74
N VAL A 188 -13.14 3.07 6.62
CA VAL A 188 -13.19 2.71 8.05
C VAL A 188 -13.40 3.90 8.98
N GLY A 189 -13.45 5.11 8.42
CA GLY A 189 -13.78 6.34 9.13
C GLY A 189 -12.63 7.30 9.22
#